data_AF-A0AA39JEG2-F1
#
_entry.id   AF-A0AA39JEG2-F1
#
_cell.length_a   1.000
_cell.length_b   1.000
_cell.length_c   1.000
_cell.angle_alpha   90.00
_cell.angle_beta   90.00
_cell.angle_gamma   90.00
#
_symmetry.space_group_name_H-M   'P 1'
#
loop_
_entity.id
_entity.type
_entity.pdbx_description
1 polymer ?
#
loop_
_entity_poly.entity_id
_entity_poly.type
_entity_poly.pdbx_seq_one_letter_code
_entity_poly.pdbx_strand_id
1 'polypeptide(L)'
;MSVHPPASPFSQLLRRSQFASFDPSIRQTYLSPAPHANRGDWGLKRPIPIRRRNAYITLAAPYEARQQFTEWTRGESQVRFIRRFEEMDTLPRMAPSSTWAQNQSSKTLTEWVVDSEFGTMEERPDATEGWTKKKKSEKAMDFSKTPFDENLAGLGRKGPGAYGADAKPEELSNFSPNFMAMTPKEFERYLKKLRALRPAFVEFVENAKTQDKRIQNKTLYELAQKGEAPRPNNVNVATVPLPSLSVKHQPNLHRRFIEAVTHEEFTDRAARKIEPQPHPNGGLLYAHPTRLHSHLMSDLQPGIILQANTGSAGQAAHLGAIKGQTKPGYMASFGGLKAKLEVLPAGKQVLYDVNRANPMRRHDIDLSTAPMRIIPGSVIVDTPPQTVGRNPAGIKGVRISASVTTDSAYKALTNFHWPGSDDYMCADPPELDEKEQALMQSPVELRSERRVPKAVTKAHKAAVLDSLKFLSTSRSRPAPKLRVEEE
;
A
#
# COMPACT_ATOMS: atom_id res chain seq x y z
N MET A 1 -5.44 -39.79 13.83
CA MET A 1 -5.43 -39.09 12.54
C MET A 1 -6.42 -39.78 11.62
N SER A 2 -7.53 -39.14 11.25
CA SER A 2 -8.47 -39.71 10.27
C SER A 2 -7.84 -39.58 8.88
N VAL A 3 -7.36 -40.69 8.33
CA VAL A 3 -6.88 -40.72 6.93
C VAL A 3 -8.10 -40.56 6.05
N HIS A 4 -8.28 -39.37 5.47
CA HIS A 4 -9.32 -39.16 4.48
C HIS A 4 -9.00 -40.02 3.24
N PRO A 5 -9.98 -40.75 2.67
CA PRO A 5 -9.76 -41.53 1.47
C PRO A 5 -9.26 -40.61 0.34
N PRO A 6 -8.40 -41.11 -0.56
CA PRO A 6 -7.86 -40.32 -1.66
C PRO A 6 -9.01 -39.79 -2.53
N ALA A 7 -8.94 -38.51 -2.88
CA ALA A 7 -9.95 -37.85 -3.69
C ALA A 7 -10.01 -38.50 -5.08
N SER A 8 -11.21 -38.69 -5.65
CA SER A 8 -11.39 -39.31 -6.97
C SER A 8 -10.62 -38.54 -8.06
N PRO A 9 -10.13 -39.21 -9.13
CA PRO A 9 -9.38 -38.54 -10.20
C PRO A 9 -10.10 -37.33 -10.80
N PHE A 10 -11.42 -37.43 -11.00
CA PHE A 10 -12.23 -36.31 -11.48
C PHE A 10 -12.21 -35.12 -10.52
N SER A 11 -12.32 -35.35 -9.21
CA SER A 11 -12.26 -34.26 -8.22
C SER A 11 -10.90 -33.57 -8.20
N GLN A 12 -9.81 -34.30 -8.48
CA GLN A 12 -8.48 -33.72 -8.62
C GLN A 12 -8.38 -32.85 -9.89
N LEU A 13 -8.93 -33.32 -11.02
CA LEU A 13 -9.00 -32.52 -12.25
C LEU A 13 -9.84 -31.25 -12.06
N LEU A 14 -11.00 -31.37 -11.40
CA LEU A 14 -11.86 -30.23 -11.11
C LEU A 14 -11.13 -29.19 -10.25
N ARG A 15 -10.44 -29.62 -9.18
CA ARG A 15 -9.64 -28.72 -8.32
C ARG A 15 -8.52 -27.99 -9.06
N ARG A 16 -7.98 -28.60 -10.12
CA ARG A 16 -6.91 -28.02 -10.97
C ARG A 16 -7.45 -27.25 -12.17
N SER A 17 -8.76 -27.30 -12.42
CA SER A 17 -9.37 -26.63 -13.57
C SER A 17 -9.32 -25.11 -13.41
N GLN A 18 -9.27 -24.39 -14.54
CA GLN A 18 -9.37 -22.92 -14.54
C GLN A 18 -10.71 -22.41 -14.00
N PHE A 19 -11.75 -23.25 -14.02
CA PHE A 19 -13.02 -22.91 -13.41
C PHE A 19 -12.94 -22.90 -11.88
N ALA A 20 -12.15 -23.79 -11.27
CA ALA A 20 -12.01 -23.86 -9.82
C ALA A 20 -11.22 -22.68 -9.21
N SER A 21 -10.51 -21.89 -10.03
CA SER A 21 -9.90 -20.64 -9.58
C SER A 21 -10.89 -19.47 -9.54
N PHE A 22 -12.12 -19.64 -10.04
CA PHE A 22 -13.18 -18.64 -9.88
C PHE A 22 -13.57 -18.52 -8.41
N ASP A 23 -13.28 -17.37 -7.83
CA ASP A 23 -13.77 -16.98 -6.51
C ASP A 23 -14.69 -15.76 -6.66
N PRO A 24 -15.98 -15.86 -6.29
CA PRO A 24 -16.92 -14.74 -6.38
C PRO A 24 -16.53 -13.54 -5.51
N SER A 25 -15.70 -13.74 -4.48
CA SER A 25 -15.20 -12.67 -3.63
C SER A 25 -14.05 -11.89 -4.25
N ILE A 26 -13.45 -12.41 -5.33
CA ILE A 26 -12.34 -11.80 -6.05
C ILE A 26 -12.84 -11.30 -7.39
N ARG A 27 -12.70 -10.00 -7.65
CA ARG A 27 -13.05 -9.44 -8.96
C ARG A 27 -11.97 -9.75 -9.99
N GLN A 28 -12.03 -10.94 -10.57
CA GLN A 28 -11.13 -11.37 -11.63
C GLN A 28 -11.66 -10.95 -13.01
N THR A 29 -10.73 -10.55 -13.90
CA THR A 29 -11.00 -10.32 -15.31
C THR A 29 -10.60 -11.54 -16.14
N TYR A 30 -11.49 -11.99 -17.01
CA TYR A 30 -11.26 -13.12 -17.92
C TYR A 30 -11.11 -12.62 -19.37
N LEU A 31 -10.27 -13.33 -20.11
CA LEU A 31 -10.03 -13.14 -21.54
C LEU A 31 -10.37 -14.47 -22.24
N SER A 32 -10.97 -14.38 -23.42
CA SER A 32 -11.13 -15.52 -24.33
C SER A 32 -10.27 -15.29 -25.58
N PRO A 33 -9.57 -16.32 -26.10
CA PRO A 33 -8.87 -16.22 -27.37
C PRO A 33 -9.83 -15.79 -28.49
N ALA A 34 -9.32 -15.02 -29.46
CA ALA A 34 -10.10 -14.47 -30.57
C ALA A 34 -11.07 -15.46 -31.26
N PRO A 35 -10.69 -16.70 -31.61
CA PRO A 35 -11.63 -17.63 -32.27
C PRO A 35 -12.79 -18.07 -31.38
N HIS A 36 -12.57 -18.23 -30.07
CA HIS A 36 -13.62 -18.59 -29.10
C HIS A 36 -14.51 -17.39 -28.77
N ALA A 37 -13.90 -16.22 -28.58
CA ALA A 37 -14.62 -14.97 -28.33
C ALA A 37 -15.62 -14.65 -29.45
N ASN A 38 -15.26 -14.89 -30.72
CA ASN A 38 -16.17 -14.69 -31.87
C ASN A 38 -17.42 -15.59 -31.80
N ARG A 39 -17.32 -16.77 -31.20
CA ARG A 39 -18.44 -17.71 -30.99
C ARG A 39 -19.22 -17.40 -29.71
N GLY A 40 -18.76 -16.44 -28.91
CA GLY A 40 -19.28 -16.18 -27.57
C GLY A 40 -18.87 -17.25 -26.55
N ASP A 41 -17.84 -18.05 -26.84
CA ASP A 41 -17.28 -19.04 -25.93
C ASP A 41 -16.21 -18.39 -25.04
N TRP A 42 -16.44 -18.47 -23.73
CA TRP A 42 -15.60 -17.90 -22.69
C TRP A 42 -15.14 -18.95 -21.67
N GLY A 43 -15.31 -20.25 -21.97
CA GLY A 43 -15.07 -21.32 -21.00
C GLY A 43 -16.09 -21.35 -19.86
N LEU A 44 -17.27 -20.75 -20.09
CA LEU A 44 -18.38 -20.69 -19.15
C LEU A 44 -19.46 -21.69 -19.54
N LYS A 45 -20.42 -21.90 -18.64
CA LYS A 45 -21.54 -22.84 -18.86
C LYS A 45 -22.42 -22.44 -20.05
N ARG A 46 -22.57 -21.15 -20.31
CA ARG A 46 -23.39 -20.59 -21.40
C ARG A 46 -22.57 -19.55 -22.18
N PRO A 47 -22.81 -19.41 -23.50
CA PRO A 47 -22.11 -18.41 -24.29
C PRO A 47 -22.56 -16.99 -23.94
N ILE A 48 -21.63 -16.04 -24.03
CA ILE A 48 -21.88 -14.63 -23.77
C ILE A 48 -22.08 -13.89 -25.11
N PRO A 49 -23.02 -12.93 -25.21
CA PRO A 49 -23.31 -12.22 -26.46
C PRO A 49 -22.19 -11.25 -26.94
N ILE A 50 -21.04 -11.18 -26.26
CA ILE A 50 -19.92 -10.32 -26.66
C ILE A 50 -19.01 -11.09 -27.63
N ARG A 51 -19.11 -10.74 -28.93
CA ARG A 51 -18.40 -11.39 -30.03
C ARG A 51 -17.35 -10.48 -30.66
N ARG A 52 -16.35 -10.08 -29.87
CA ARG A 52 -15.24 -9.24 -30.35
C ARG A 52 -13.90 -9.73 -29.82
N ARG A 53 -12.84 -9.47 -30.59
CA ARG A 53 -11.45 -9.75 -30.19
C ARG A 53 -11.03 -8.86 -29.02
N ASN A 54 -10.11 -9.36 -28.19
CA ASN A 54 -9.53 -8.64 -27.05
C ASN A 54 -10.58 -8.05 -26.09
N ALA A 55 -11.74 -8.71 -25.97
CA ALA A 55 -12.71 -8.37 -24.96
C ALA A 55 -12.27 -8.92 -23.60
N TYR A 56 -12.59 -8.17 -22.55
CA TYR A 56 -12.37 -8.60 -21.18
C TYR A 56 -13.70 -8.56 -20.44
N ILE A 57 -14.00 -9.62 -19.70
CA ILE A 57 -15.22 -9.72 -18.89
C ILE A 57 -14.86 -9.89 -17.43
N THR A 58 -15.76 -9.50 -16.55
CA THR A 58 -15.73 -9.84 -15.12
C THR A 58 -17.05 -10.51 -14.79
N LEU A 59 -17.00 -11.54 -13.95
CA LEU A 59 -18.17 -12.30 -13.54
C LEU A 59 -18.67 -11.77 -12.20
N ALA A 60 -19.99 -11.76 -12.00
CA ALA A 60 -20.59 -11.42 -10.72
C ALA A 60 -20.88 -12.68 -9.91
N ALA A 61 -21.12 -12.49 -8.60
CA ALA A 61 -21.63 -13.52 -7.72
C ALA A 61 -23.16 -13.41 -7.63
N PRO A 62 -23.93 -14.52 -7.74
CA PRO A 62 -23.51 -15.90 -7.99
C PRO A 62 -23.13 -16.16 -9.47
N TYR A 63 -22.39 -17.25 -9.72
CA TYR A 63 -21.91 -17.62 -11.06
C TYR A 63 -23.02 -17.74 -12.12
N GLU A 64 -24.16 -18.32 -11.76
CA GLU A 64 -25.35 -18.39 -12.61
C GLU A 64 -26.53 -17.85 -11.79
N ALA A 65 -27.23 -16.87 -12.35
CA ALA A 65 -28.43 -16.33 -11.75
C ALA A 65 -29.55 -17.40 -11.74
N ARG A 66 -30.54 -17.24 -10.86
CA ARG A 66 -31.67 -18.16 -10.77
C ARG A 66 -32.45 -18.28 -12.09
N GLN A 67 -32.45 -17.21 -12.89
CA GLN A 67 -33.04 -17.12 -14.22
C GLN A 67 -32.18 -17.81 -15.30
N GLN A 68 -31.14 -18.54 -14.91
CA GLN A 68 -30.29 -19.32 -15.80
C GLN A 68 -29.52 -18.49 -16.83
N PHE A 69 -29.03 -17.32 -16.44
CA PHE A 69 -28.06 -16.59 -17.23
C PHE A 69 -26.84 -16.27 -16.38
N THR A 70 -25.69 -16.11 -17.02
CA THR A 70 -24.44 -15.72 -16.37
C THR A 70 -24.36 -14.21 -16.33
N GLU A 71 -24.33 -13.63 -15.13
CA GLU A 71 -24.12 -12.20 -14.94
C GLU A 71 -22.67 -11.84 -15.20
N TRP A 72 -22.44 -10.89 -16.12
CA TRP A 72 -21.12 -10.42 -16.48
C TRP A 72 -21.11 -8.91 -16.71
N THR A 73 -19.96 -8.29 -16.47
CA THR A 73 -19.74 -6.87 -16.79
C THR A 73 -18.44 -6.69 -17.58
N ARG A 74 -18.35 -5.61 -18.37
CA ARG A 74 -17.16 -5.30 -19.17
C ARG A 74 -15.98 -4.97 -18.25
N GLY A 75 -14.88 -5.72 -18.40
CA GLY A 75 -13.63 -5.52 -17.66
C GLY A 75 -12.59 -4.65 -18.38
N GLU A 76 -12.86 -4.23 -19.62
CA GLU A 76 -11.86 -3.58 -20.48
C GLU A 76 -11.28 -2.29 -19.91
N SER A 77 -12.10 -1.50 -19.22
CA SER A 77 -11.62 -0.25 -18.62
C SER A 77 -10.53 -0.50 -17.58
N GLN A 78 -10.61 -1.62 -16.86
CA GLN A 78 -9.65 -1.98 -15.83
C GLN A 78 -8.34 -2.48 -16.46
N VAL A 79 -8.44 -3.41 -17.41
CA VAL A 79 -7.27 -3.97 -18.09
C VAL A 79 -6.53 -2.89 -18.89
N ARG A 80 -7.25 -2.04 -19.62
CA ARG A 80 -6.63 -0.93 -20.37
C ARG A 80 -6.03 0.13 -19.46
N PHE A 81 -6.58 0.32 -18.26
CA PHE A 81 -5.99 1.22 -17.28
C PHE A 81 -4.66 0.65 -16.77
N ILE A 82 -4.62 -0.62 -16.38
CA ILE A 82 -3.38 -1.27 -15.91
C ILE A 82 -2.32 -1.22 -17.01
N ARG A 83 -2.65 -1.58 -18.25
CA ARG A 83 -1.69 -1.51 -19.37
C ARG A 83 -1.15 -0.11 -19.62
N ARG A 84 -2.03 0.89 -19.69
CA ARG A 84 -1.59 2.30 -19.80
C ARG A 84 -0.74 2.73 -18.61
N PHE A 85 -0.99 2.15 -17.43
CA PHE A 85 -0.22 2.48 -16.24
C PHE A 85 1.17 1.84 -16.28
N GLU A 86 1.27 0.59 -16.71
CA GLU A 86 2.51 -0.12 -16.99
C GLU A 86 3.34 0.62 -18.05
N GLU A 87 2.72 1.07 -19.15
CA GLU A 87 3.36 1.84 -20.23
C GLU A 87 3.96 3.20 -19.78
N MET A 88 3.60 3.71 -18.59
CA MET A 88 4.19 4.94 -18.06
C MET A 88 5.52 4.68 -17.31
N ASP A 89 5.89 3.42 -17.08
CA ASP A 89 7.12 2.98 -16.43
C ASP A 89 7.43 3.74 -15.12
N THR A 90 6.40 3.98 -14.30
CA THR A 90 6.55 4.70 -13.02
C THR A 90 6.14 3.84 -11.84
N LEU A 91 6.95 3.82 -10.79
CA LEU A 91 6.67 3.07 -9.57
C LEU A 91 5.65 3.80 -8.67
N PRO A 92 4.43 3.27 -8.48
CA PRO A 92 3.47 3.84 -7.53
C PRO A 92 3.94 3.64 -6.08
N ARG A 93 3.87 4.70 -5.28
CA ARG A 93 4.12 4.67 -3.83
C ARG A 93 2.81 4.79 -3.06
N MET A 94 2.69 4.12 -1.91
CA MET A 94 1.54 4.33 -1.03
C MET A 94 1.68 5.63 -0.28
N ALA A 95 0.56 6.34 -0.11
CA ALA A 95 0.52 7.43 0.86
C ALA A 95 0.83 6.86 2.26
N PRO A 96 1.84 7.36 3.00
CA PRO A 96 2.17 6.86 4.33
C PRO A 96 1.02 7.02 5.34
N SER A 97 0.11 7.96 5.08
CA SER A 97 -1.10 8.19 5.85
C SER A 97 -2.24 7.21 5.53
N SER A 98 -2.12 6.44 4.45
CA SER A 98 -3.14 5.46 4.04
C SER A 98 -3.22 4.32 5.06
N THR A 99 -4.44 3.83 5.29
CA THR A 99 -4.65 2.64 6.11
C THR A 99 -3.95 1.43 5.51
N TRP A 100 -3.71 1.40 4.20
CA TRP A 100 -2.99 0.31 3.53
C TRP A 100 -1.51 0.28 3.93
N ALA A 101 -0.83 1.42 3.83
CA ALA A 101 0.56 1.58 4.26
C ALA A 101 0.74 1.30 5.76
N GLN A 102 -0.26 1.64 6.58
CA GLN A 102 -0.21 1.35 8.02
C GLN A 102 -0.32 -0.14 8.36
N ASN A 103 -0.92 -0.94 7.47
CA ASN A 103 -1.02 -2.39 7.66
C ASN A 103 0.15 -3.15 7.05
N GLN A 104 0.97 -2.48 6.24
CA GLN A 104 2.23 -3.04 5.78
C GLN A 104 3.15 -3.10 7.00
N SER A 105 3.46 -4.31 7.45
CA SER A 105 4.51 -4.51 8.45
C SER A 105 5.85 -4.14 7.82
N SER A 106 6.85 -3.81 8.64
CA SER A 106 8.22 -3.61 8.16
C SER A 106 8.72 -4.80 7.33
N LYS A 107 8.31 -6.02 7.72
CA LYS A 107 8.58 -7.26 6.97
C LYS A 107 7.97 -7.25 5.57
N THR A 108 6.70 -6.84 5.41
CA THR A 108 6.07 -6.82 4.08
C THR A 108 6.72 -5.86 3.10
N LEU A 109 7.44 -4.83 3.54
CA LEU A 109 8.16 -3.97 2.61
C LEU A 109 9.46 -4.61 2.14
N THR A 110 10.15 -5.34 3.02
CA THR A 110 11.43 -5.97 2.71
C THR A 110 11.27 -7.33 2.03
N GLU A 111 10.37 -8.17 2.53
CA GLU A 111 10.20 -9.58 2.12
C GLU A 111 9.70 -9.73 0.68
N TRP A 112 8.84 -8.81 0.22
CA TRP A 112 8.40 -8.80 -1.18
C TRP A 112 9.56 -8.63 -2.18
N VAL A 113 10.67 -8.05 -1.72
CA VAL A 113 11.83 -7.73 -2.55
C VAL A 113 12.99 -8.69 -2.30
N VAL A 114 12.92 -9.56 -1.27
CA VAL A 114 14.00 -10.49 -0.89
C VAL A 114 14.47 -11.37 -2.05
N ASP A 115 13.55 -11.80 -2.92
CA ASP A 115 13.87 -12.65 -4.06
C ASP A 115 13.79 -11.93 -5.42
N SER A 116 13.58 -10.61 -5.43
CA SER A 116 13.51 -9.84 -6.67
C SER A 116 14.90 -9.37 -7.08
N GLU A 117 15.43 -9.96 -8.15
CA GLU A 117 16.62 -9.44 -8.84
C GLU A 117 16.41 -7.99 -9.35
N PHE A 118 15.14 -7.58 -9.50
CA PHE A 118 14.71 -6.26 -9.95
C PHE A 118 14.38 -5.29 -8.80
N GLY A 119 14.55 -5.70 -7.54
CA GLY A 119 14.37 -4.84 -6.38
C GLY A 119 15.34 -3.68 -6.34
N THR A 120 14.88 -2.50 -5.92
CA THR A 120 15.82 -1.40 -5.63
C THR A 120 16.61 -1.71 -4.36
N MET A 121 17.84 -1.20 -4.24
CA MET A 121 18.67 -1.44 -3.06
C MET A 121 17.99 -0.94 -1.77
N GLU A 122 17.20 0.15 -1.84
CA GLU A 122 16.41 0.67 -0.70
C GLU A 122 15.37 -0.33 -0.19
N GLU A 123 14.87 -1.19 -1.06
CA GLU A 123 13.84 -2.19 -0.75
C GLU A 123 14.43 -3.51 -0.24
N ARG A 124 15.73 -3.77 -0.48
CA ARG A 124 16.40 -4.97 0.01
C ARG A 124 16.63 -4.88 1.54
N PRO A 125 16.25 -5.91 2.32
CA PRO A 125 16.45 -5.89 3.78
C PRO A 125 17.91 -5.64 4.20
N ASP A 126 18.86 -6.18 3.44
CA ASP A 126 20.30 -6.10 3.71
C ASP A 126 20.85 -4.66 3.72
N ALA A 127 20.18 -3.73 3.04
CA ALA A 127 20.59 -2.33 2.99
C ALA A 127 20.50 -1.62 4.35
N THR A 128 19.60 -2.09 5.23
CA THR A 128 19.38 -1.44 6.54
C THR A 128 20.35 -1.92 7.62
N GLU A 129 20.72 -3.21 7.62
CA GLU A 129 21.58 -3.78 8.66
C GLU A 129 23.07 -3.83 8.30
N GLY A 130 23.41 -3.97 7.01
CA GLY A 130 24.78 -4.22 6.57
C GLY A 130 25.62 -2.97 6.33
N TRP A 131 25.06 -1.94 5.69
CA TRP A 131 25.89 -0.91 5.05
C TRP A 131 26.40 0.18 6.00
N THR A 132 25.59 0.54 7.01
CA THR A 132 26.01 1.51 8.04
C THR A 132 27.06 0.94 9.00
N LYS A 133 27.09 -0.39 9.18
CA LYS A 133 28.13 -1.07 9.97
C LYS A 133 29.38 -1.34 9.16
N LYS A 134 29.26 -1.71 7.87
CA LYS A 134 30.43 -1.95 7.00
C LYS A 134 31.29 -0.72 6.77
N LYS A 135 30.73 0.49 6.59
CA LYS A 135 31.56 1.70 6.45
C LYS A 135 32.39 2.06 7.70
N LYS A 136 32.03 1.55 8.89
CA LYS A 136 32.85 1.71 10.10
C LYS A 136 33.90 0.61 10.27
N SER A 137 33.71 -0.58 9.70
CA SER A 137 34.71 -1.66 9.74
C SER A 137 35.63 -1.71 8.52
N GLU A 138 35.20 -1.19 7.36
CA GLU A 138 36.02 -1.15 6.12
C GLU A 138 37.07 -0.05 6.14
N LYS A 139 37.01 0.91 7.07
CA LYS A 139 38.12 1.85 7.31
C LYS A 139 39.29 1.21 8.09
N ALA A 140 39.28 -0.11 8.30
CA ALA A 140 40.32 -0.86 8.99
C ALA A 140 40.70 -2.21 8.33
N MET A 141 40.21 -2.52 7.13
CA MET A 141 40.68 -3.70 6.37
C MET A 141 41.43 -3.26 5.12
N ASP A 142 42.73 -3.12 5.28
CA ASP A 142 43.70 -3.09 4.18
C ASP A 142 43.50 -4.31 3.27
N PHE A 143 42.97 -4.06 2.07
CA PHE A 143 42.69 -5.05 1.04
C PHE A 143 43.95 -5.61 0.35
N SER A 144 45.11 -5.61 1.01
CA SER A 144 46.40 -5.99 0.40
C SER A 144 47.07 -7.23 1.00
N LYS A 145 46.55 -7.86 2.07
CA LYS A 145 47.24 -9.01 2.71
C LYS A 145 46.34 -10.05 3.37
N THR A 146 45.40 -10.63 2.64
CA THR A 146 44.93 -11.99 2.99
C THR A 146 45.29 -12.92 1.84
N PRO A 147 46.21 -13.88 2.04
CA PRO A 147 46.44 -14.92 1.04
C PRO A 147 45.14 -15.69 0.87
N PHE A 148 44.77 -15.92 -0.38
CA PHE A 148 43.68 -16.82 -0.74
C PHE A 148 44.03 -18.20 -0.19
N ASP A 149 43.42 -18.57 0.94
CA ASP A 149 43.58 -19.89 1.51
C ASP A 149 42.69 -20.82 0.68
N GLU A 150 43.29 -21.54 -0.29
CA GLU A 150 42.67 -22.50 -1.21
C GLU A 150 42.17 -23.78 -0.49
N ASN A 151 41.64 -23.65 0.72
CA ASN A 151 41.14 -24.77 1.49
C ASN A 151 39.68 -25.08 1.09
N LEU A 152 39.53 -25.80 -0.02
CA LEU A 152 38.27 -26.32 -0.57
C LEU A 152 37.49 -27.25 0.39
N ALA A 153 38.09 -27.66 1.52
CA ALA A 153 37.47 -28.54 2.51
C ALA A 153 36.22 -27.96 3.21
N GLY A 154 35.97 -26.65 3.07
CA GLY A 154 34.77 -25.96 3.56
C GLY A 154 33.66 -25.78 2.51
N LEU A 155 33.98 -25.87 1.21
CA LEU A 155 32.98 -25.78 0.14
C LEU A 155 32.21 -27.11 0.07
N GLY A 156 30.97 -27.11 0.58
CA GLY A 156 30.09 -28.28 0.56
C GLY A 156 29.59 -28.75 1.93
N ARG A 157 30.10 -28.20 3.05
CA ARG A 157 29.51 -28.47 4.38
C ARG A 157 28.12 -27.84 4.57
N LYS A 158 27.75 -26.86 3.75
CA LYS A 158 26.36 -26.43 3.57
C LYS A 158 25.70 -27.31 2.50
N GLY A 159 25.39 -28.56 2.88
CA GLY A 159 24.77 -29.53 2.00
C GLY A 159 23.37 -29.12 1.52
N PRO A 160 22.77 -29.88 0.58
CA PRO A 160 21.37 -29.72 0.19
C PRO A 160 20.48 -29.88 1.42
N GLY A 161 19.87 -28.77 1.87
CA GLY A 161 19.11 -28.69 3.12
C GLY A 161 19.59 -27.60 4.09
N ALA A 162 20.76 -26.98 3.85
CA ALA A 162 21.25 -25.84 4.64
C ALA A 162 20.85 -24.46 4.08
N TYR A 163 20.19 -24.41 2.90
CA TYR A 163 19.51 -23.20 2.43
C TYR A 163 18.38 -22.88 3.43
N GLY A 164 18.60 -21.87 4.28
CA GLY A 164 17.64 -21.40 5.29
C GLY A 164 18.04 -21.60 6.76
N ALA A 165 19.17 -22.26 7.06
CA ALA A 165 19.55 -22.56 8.45
C ALA A 165 20.05 -21.35 9.26
N ASP A 166 20.51 -20.28 8.61
CA ASP A 166 21.07 -19.09 9.25
C ASP A 166 20.10 -17.88 9.27
N ALA A 167 18.82 -18.08 8.92
CA ALA A 167 17.82 -17.05 9.13
C ALA A 167 17.66 -16.89 10.66
N LYS A 168 18.30 -15.86 11.22
CA LYS A 168 18.08 -15.46 12.62
C LYS A 168 16.57 -15.43 12.86
N PRO A 169 16.09 -15.91 14.02
CA PRO A 169 14.67 -15.86 14.35
C PRO A 169 14.18 -14.43 14.10
N GLU A 170 13.31 -14.32 13.11
CA GLU A 170 12.94 -13.04 12.53
C GLU A 170 12.49 -12.10 13.65
N GLU A 171 12.93 -10.85 13.58
CA GLU A 171 12.44 -9.81 14.46
C GLU A 171 10.90 -9.81 14.45
N LEU A 172 10.31 -9.57 15.63
CA LEU A 172 8.85 -9.57 15.82
C LEU A 172 8.17 -8.86 14.65
N SER A 173 7.29 -9.56 13.92
CA SER A 173 6.46 -8.91 12.92
C SER A 173 5.66 -7.82 13.64
N ASN A 174 5.87 -6.54 13.27
CA ASN A 174 5.11 -5.42 13.81
C ASN A 174 3.67 -5.39 13.26
N PHE A 175 3.04 -6.55 13.16
CA PHE A 175 1.71 -6.71 12.59
C PHE A 175 0.66 -6.42 13.66
N SER A 176 -0.29 -5.55 13.33
CA SER A 176 -1.48 -5.34 14.15
C SER A 176 -2.73 -5.50 13.28
N PRO A 177 -3.79 -6.17 13.76
CA PRO A 177 -5.02 -6.30 13.02
C PRO A 177 -5.59 -4.93 12.61
N ASN A 178 -5.92 -4.76 11.33
CA ASN A 178 -6.54 -3.54 10.83
C ASN A 178 -8.00 -3.43 11.30
N PHE A 179 -8.20 -2.83 12.47
CA PHE A 179 -9.53 -2.60 13.02
C PHE A 179 -10.39 -1.65 12.18
N MET A 180 -9.80 -0.82 11.30
CA MET A 180 -10.55 0.07 10.42
C MET A 180 -11.20 -0.68 9.24
N ALA A 181 -10.66 -1.83 8.87
CA ALA A 181 -11.22 -2.68 7.81
C ALA A 181 -12.28 -3.67 8.33
N MET A 182 -12.40 -3.84 9.65
CA MET A 182 -13.36 -4.76 10.25
C MET A 182 -14.80 -4.24 10.09
N THR A 183 -15.73 -5.15 9.81
CA THR A 183 -17.16 -4.84 9.95
C THR A 183 -17.50 -4.59 11.42
N PRO A 184 -18.60 -3.87 11.75
CA PRO A 184 -18.97 -3.60 13.14
C PRO A 184 -19.07 -4.87 14.00
N LYS A 185 -19.60 -5.97 13.44
CA LYS A 185 -19.71 -7.26 14.13
C LYS A 185 -18.35 -7.93 14.37
N GLU A 186 -17.45 -7.87 13.39
CA GLU A 186 -16.07 -8.38 13.55
C GLU A 186 -15.32 -7.55 14.58
N PHE A 187 -15.51 -6.24 14.56
CA PHE A 187 -14.92 -5.33 15.52
C PHE A 187 -15.41 -5.59 16.95
N GLU A 188 -16.71 -5.85 17.17
CA GLU A 188 -17.22 -6.27 18.47
C GLU A 188 -16.62 -7.59 18.96
N ARG A 189 -16.49 -8.58 18.06
CA ARG A 189 -15.83 -9.86 18.39
C ARG A 189 -14.36 -9.64 18.74
N TYR A 190 -13.69 -8.77 18.00
CA TYR A 190 -12.31 -8.37 18.28
C TYR A 190 -12.19 -7.70 19.66
N LEU A 191 -13.11 -6.79 20.02
CA LEU A 191 -13.13 -6.18 21.36
C LEU A 191 -13.37 -7.22 22.47
N LYS A 192 -14.25 -8.20 22.26
CA LYS A 192 -14.44 -9.30 23.23
C LYS A 192 -13.15 -10.10 23.42
N LYS A 193 -12.44 -10.41 22.33
CA LYS A 193 -11.15 -11.09 22.36
C LYS A 193 -10.09 -10.26 23.12
N LEU A 194 -9.97 -8.96 22.82
CA LEU A 194 -9.07 -8.06 23.54
C LEU A 194 -9.38 -7.96 25.04
N ARG A 195 -10.66 -7.97 25.42
CA ARG A 195 -11.05 -7.95 26.84
C ARG A 195 -10.65 -9.24 27.56
N ALA A 196 -10.71 -10.38 26.88
CA ALA A 196 -10.26 -11.66 27.43
C ALA A 196 -8.73 -11.71 27.64
N LEU A 197 -7.96 -10.95 26.85
CA LEU A 197 -6.49 -10.84 26.96
C LEU A 197 -6.01 -9.87 28.05
N ARG A 198 -6.93 -9.31 28.85
CA ARG A 198 -6.60 -8.38 29.94
C ARG A 198 -5.57 -8.91 30.96
N PRO A 199 -5.71 -10.12 31.55
CA PRO A 199 -4.75 -10.61 32.54
C PRO A 199 -3.33 -10.72 31.95
N ALA A 200 -3.22 -11.28 30.74
CA ALA A 200 -1.95 -11.36 30.02
C ALA A 200 -1.34 -9.97 29.74
N PHE A 201 -2.16 -8.96 29.46
CA PHE A 201 -1.66 -7.59 29.30
C PHE A 201 -1.12 -7.00 30.61
N VAL A 202 -1.75 -7.29 31.75
CA VAL A 202 -1.27 -6.83 33.07
C VAL A 202 0.11 -7.44 33.35
N GLU A 203 0.27 -8.75 33.16
CA GLU A 203 1.55 -9.46 33.29
C GLU A 203 2.61 -8.86 32.35
N PHE A 204 2.24 -8.59 31.10
CA PHE A 204 3.13 -7.94 30.14
C PHE A 204 3.61 -6.56 30.61
N VAL A 205 2.71 -5.74 31.17
CA VAL A 205 3.06 -4.41 31.70
C VAL A 205 3.94 -4.52 32.95
N GLU A 206 3.70 -5.50 33.82
CA GLU A 206 4.54 -5.77 35.00
C GLU A 206 5.96 -6.18 34.57
N ASN A 207 6.08 -7.06 33.59
CA ASN A 207 7.37 -7.43 33.00
C ASN A 207 8.06 -6.24 32.31
N ALA A 208 7.29 -5.36 31.65
CA ALA A 208 7.86 -4.14 31.08
C ALA A 208 8.34 -3.14 32.16
N LYS A 209 7.67 -3.09 33.32
CA LYS A 209 8.08 -2.25 34.47
C LYS A 209 9.36 -2.75 35.14
N THR A 210 9.59 -4.06 35.18
CA THR A 210 10.85 -4.61 35.72
C THR A 210 12.03 -4.25 34.81
N GLN A 211 11.81 -4.24 33.49
CA GLN A 211 12.84 -3.94 32.50
C GLN A 211 13.12 -2.42 32.35
N ASP A 212 12.10 -1.56 32.36
CA ASP A 212 12.24 -0.12 32.13
C ASP A 212 11.86 0.70 33.36
N LYS A 213 12.88 1.20 34.08
CA LYS A 213 12.74 2.06 35.27
C LYS A 213 11.92 3.32 35.00
N ARG A 214 11.81 3.79 33.75
CA ARG A 214 11.02 4.98 33.37
C ARG A 214 9.49 4.75 33.43
N ILE A 215 9.07 3.49 33.47
CA ILE A 215 7.68 3.05 33.42
C ILE A 215 7.18 2.69 34.84
N GLN A 216 8.08 2.39 35.78
CA GLN A 216 7.77 1.93 37.14
C GLN A 216 6.81 2.86 37.89
N ASN A 217 7.04 4.17 37.83
CA ASN A 217 6.27 5.16 38.60
C ASN A 217 4.96 5.58 37.92
N LYS A 218 4.67 5.07 36.71
CA LYS A 218 3.48 5.47 35.96
C LYS A 218 2.34 4.49 36.22
N THR A 219 1.15 5.04 36.44
CA THR A 219 -0.06 4.23 36.52
C THR A 219 -0.35 3.58 35.17
N LEU A 220 -1.03 2.42 35.18
CA LEU A 220 -1.39 1.70 33.95
C LEU A 220 -2.29 2.58 33.05
N TYR A 221 -3.09 3.44 33.66
CA TYR A 221 -3.89 4.46 33.00
C TYR A 221 -3.03 5.54 32.33
N GLU A 222 -2.02 6.10 33.00
CA GLU A 222 -1.10 7.08 32.40
C GLU A 222 -0.31 6.51 31.22
N LEU A 223 0.09 5.24 31.31
CA LEU A 223 0.79 4.53 30.23
C LEU A 223 -0.13 4.30 29.02
N ALA A 224 -1.43 4.09 29.25
CA ALA A 224 -2.42 3.96 28.18
C ALA A 224 -2.81 5.30 27.56
N GLN A 225 -2.78 6.41 28.32
CA GLN A 225 -3.23 7.73 27.87
C GLN A 225 -2.15 8.61 27.26
N LYS A 226 -0.87 8.44 27.62
CA LYS A 226 0.26 9.19 27.04
C LYS A 226 0.64 8.77 25.61
N GLY A 227 -0.25 8.08 24.90
CA GLY A 227 -0.21 8.02 23.44
C GLY A 227 -0.59 9.38 22.85
N GLU A 228 0.21 10.42 23.10
CA GLU A 228 0.22 11.57 22.20
C GLU A 228 0.65 11.00 20.85
N ALA A 229 -0.31 10.83 19.94
CA ALA A 229 0.01 10.65 18.54
C ALA A 229 1.09 11.68 18.20
N PRO A 230 2.24 11.29 17.64
CA PRO A 230 3.19 12.28 17.17
C PRO A 230 2.37 13.19 16.27
N ARG A 231 2.19 14.45 16.66
CA ARG A 231 1.85 15.45 15.67
C ARG A 231 2.98 15.30 14.65
N PRO A 232 2.70 15.09 13.36
CA PRO A 232 3.74 15.14 12.36
C PRO A 232 4.27 16.58 12.40
N ASN A 233 5.26 16.84 13.25
CA ASN A 233 6.07 18.03 13.17
C ASN A 233 6.79 17.92 11.85
N ASN A 234 6.30 18.59 10.80
CA ASN A 234 6.97 18.91 9.52
C ASN A 234 8.25 18.10 9.19
N VAL A 235 8.20 16.77 9.26
CA VAL A 235 9.27 15.92 8.76
C VAL A 235 8.91 15.72 7.31
N ASN A 236 9.72 16.32 6.44
CA ASN A 236 9.61 16.23 4.99
C ASN A 236 9.53 14.75 4.56
N VAL A 237 8.31 14.30 4.25
CA VAL A 237 7.95 12.89 4.00
C VAL A 237 8.53 12.38 2.67
N ALA A 238 9.02 13.26 1.79
CA ALA A 238 9.51 12.89 0.46
C ALA A 238 10.93 12.28 0.45
N THR A 239 11.74 12.52 1.49
CA THR A 239 13.18 12.17 1.50
C THR A 239 13.55 11.15 2.56
N VAL A 240 12.57 10.62 3.30
CA VAL A 240 12.80 9.60 4.33
C VAL A 240 12.72 8.23 3.65
N PRO A 241 13.83 7.47 3.53
CA PRO A 241 13.79 6.12 2.99
C PRO A 241 12.77 5.32 3.79
N LEU A 242 11.89 4.58 3.09
CA LEU A 242 10.79 3.80 3.69
C LEU A 242 11.16 2.97 4.95
N PRO A 243 12.41 2.48 5.15
CA PRO A 243 12.76 1.77 6.38
C PRO A 243 12.83 2.65 7.64
N SER A 244 12.90 3.98 7.50
CA SER A 244 13.07 4.90 8.63
C SER A 244 11.76 5.51 9.17
N LEU A 245 10.61 5.06 8.65
CA LEU A 245 9.31 5.19 9.31
C LEU A 245 9.15 4.21 10.50
N SER A 246 10.26 3.68 11.02
CA SER A 246 10.39 3.33 12.43
C SER A 246 10.13 4.59 13.26
N VAL A 247 8.85 4.87 13.49
CA VAL A 247 8.34 5.90 14.38
C VAL A 247 9.19 5.83 15.65
N LYS A 248 10.03 6.85 15.85
CA LYS A 248 10.89 6.98 17.03
C LYS A 248 10.05 6.60 18.25
N HIS A 249 10.52 5.55 18.93
CA HIS A 249 9.84 4.83 20.00
C HIS A 249 9.12 5.75 20.98
N GLN A 250 7.81 5.89 20.83
CA GLN A 250 6.97 6.02 22.02
C GLN A 250 6.56 4.62 22.46
N PRO A 251 6.62 4.31 23.78
CA PRO A 251 6.29 3.00 24.31
C PRO A 251 4.76 2.83 24.33
N ASN A 252 4.15 2.64 23.17
CA ASN A 252 2.78 2.17 23.07
C ASN A 252 2.77 0.69 23.49
N LEU A 253 2.86 0.44 24.80
CA LEU A 253 2.90 -0.91 25.39
C LEU A 253 1.72 -1.77 24.93
N HIS A 254 0.54 -1.15 24.80
CA HIS A 254 -0.65 -1.82 24.28
C HIS A 254 -0.47 -2.30 22.83
N ARG A 255 0.19 -1.50 21.98
CA ARG A 255 0.45 -1.86 20.58
C ARG A 255 1.47 -3.00 20.50
N ARG A 256 2.57 -2.90 21.26
CA ARG A 256 3.58 -3.97 21.37
C ARG A 256 3.00 -5.28 21.89
N PHE A 257 2.10 -5.21 22.87
CA PHE A 257 1.41 -6.39 23.37
C PHE A 257 0.52 -7.03 22.31
N ILE A 258 -0.28 -6.22 21.60
CA ILE A 258 -1.13 -6.74 20.51
C ILE A 258 -0.26 -7.37 19.43
N GLU A 259 0.84 -6.71 19.03
CA GLU A 259 1.80 -7.23 18.05
C GLU A 259 2.39 -8.57 18.50
N ALA A 260 2.86 -8.68 19.75
CA ALA A 260 3.40 -9.92 20.32
C ALA A 260 2.37 -11.06 20.33
N VAL A 261 1.17 -10.83 20.84
CA VAL A 261 0.09 -11.84 20.86
C VAL A 261 -0.28 -12.26 19.43
N THR A 262 -0.35 -11.30 18.51
CA THR A 262 -0.69 -11.62 17.12
C THR A 262 0.43 -12.40 16.43
N HIS A 263 1.69 -12.08 16.71
CA HIS A 263 2.84 -12.83 16.21
C HIS A 263 2.80 -14.27 16.72
N GLU A 264 2.54 -14.48 18.00
CA GLU A 264 2.35 -15.84 18.56
C GLU A 264 1.26 -16.61 17.81
N GLU A 265 0.11 -15.98 17.52
CA GLU A 265 -0.98 -16.59 16.75
C GLU A 265 -0.59 -16.98 15.31
N PHE A 266 0.37 -16.28 14.68
CA PHE A 266 0.83 -16.60 13.32
C PHE A 266 1.99 -17.60 13.33
N THR A 267 2.83 -17.59 14.37
CA THR A 267 3.89 -18.60 14.54
C THR A 267 3.34 -19.98 14.89
N ASP A 268 2.13 -20.04 15.48
CA ASP A 268 1.47 -21.31 15.77
C ASP A 268 1.06 -22.04 14.49
N ARG A 269 1.83 -23.09 14.15
CA ARG A 269 1.56 -23.98 13.02
C ARG A 269 0.21 -24.68 13.14
N ALA A 270 -0.31 -24.88 14.35
CA ALA A 270 -1.60 -25.53 14.57
C ALA A 270 -2.77 -24.61 14.18
N ALA A 271 -2.64 -23.29 14.37
CA ALA A 271 -3.69 -22.32 14.09
C ALA A 271 -4.01 -22.18 12.60
N ARG A 272 -3.11 -22.60 11.69
CA ARG A 272 -3.23 -22.47 10.22
C ARG A 272 -3.62 -21.04 9.77
N LYS A 273 -3.22 -20.05 10.55
CA LYS A 273 -3.53 -18.65 10.30
C LYS A 273 -2.41 -18.06 9.45
N ILE A 274 -2.78 -17.40 8.35
CA ILE A 274 -1.82 -16.80 7.42
C ILE A 274 -1.72 -15.31 7.75
N GLU A 275 -0.49 -14.81 7.93
CA GLU A 275 -0.25 -13.37 8.08
C GLU A 275 -0.69 -12.67 6.78
N PRO A 276 -1.58 -11.66 6.85
CA PRO A 276 -1.95 -10.92 5.66
C PRO A 276 -0.76 -10.06 5.24
N GLN A 277 -0.20 -10.36 4.07
CA GLN A 277 0.87 -9.59 3.45
C GLN A 277 0.30 -8.76 2.29
N PRO A 278 -0.23 -7.55 2.54
CA PRO A 278 -0.75 -6.71 1.47
C PRO A 278 0.39 -6.26 0.55
N HIS A 279 0.16 -6.32 -0.77
CA HIS A 279 1.13 -5.86 -1.76
C HIS A 279 1.53 -4.39 -1.52
N PRO A 280 2.82 -4.03 -1.61
CA PRO A 280 3.32 -2.66 -1.41
C PRO A 280 2.49 -1.62 -2.15
N ASN A 281 2.26 -1.81 -3.44
CA ASN A 281 1.46 -0.90 -4.27
C ASN A 281 0.01 -1.31 -4.56
N GLY A 282 -0.53 -2.29 -3.83
CA GLY A 282 -1.89 -2.79 -4.04
C GLY A 282 -2.09 -3.56 -5.35
N GLY A 283 -1.01 -4.08 -5.97
CA GLY A 283 -1.06 -4.88 -7.19
C GLY A 283 -1.32 -4.06 -8.46
N LEU A 284 -0.95 -2.78 -8.45
CA LEU A 284 -1.06 -1.92 -9.65
C LEU A 284 0.09 -2.16 -10.63
N LEU A 285 1.28 -2.45 -10.12
CA LEU A 285 2.48 -2.68 -10.91
C LEU A 285 3.34 -3.75 -10.20
N TYR A 286 3.84 -4.73 -10.95
CA TYR A 286 4.80 -5.70 -10.41
C TYR A 286 6.24 -5.40 -10.84
N ALA A 287 6.40 -4.56 -11.86
CA ALA A 287 7.69 -4.00 -12.21
C ALA A 287 8.16 -3.00 -11.14
N HIS A 288 9.46 -2.97 -10.90
CA HIS A 288 10.12 -2.02 -9.99
C HIS A 288 11.05 -1.08 -10.79
N PRO A 289 10.50 -0.24 -11.71
CA PRO A 289 11.34 0.70 -12.42
C PRO A 289 11.93 1.71 -11.43
N THR A 290 13.24 1.90 -11.49
CA THR A 290 13.91 2.92 -10.67
C THR A 290 13.47 4.31 -11.12
N ARG A 291 13.64 5.31 -10.26
CA ARG A 291 13.29 6.69 -10.62
C ARG A 291 14.10 7.19 -11.80
N LEU A 292 15.39 6.84 -11.85
CA LEU A 292 16.25 7.15 -12.98
C LEU A 292 15.79 6.42 -14.25
N HIS A 293 15.42 5.14 -14.15
CA HIS A 293 14.86 4.40 -15.28
C HIS A 293 13.59 5.06 -15.81
N SER A 294 12.65 5.36 -14.92
CA SER A 294 11.42 6.09 -15.24
C SER A 294 11.74 7.42 -15.93
N HIS A 295 12.73 8.16 -15.44
CA HIS A 295 13.13 9.45 -15.97
C HIS A 295 13.69 9.38 -17.40
N LEU A 296 14.53 8.39 -17.68
CA LEU A 296 15.23 8.22 -18.95
C LEU A 296 14.34 7.59 -20.02
N MET A 297 13.55 6.57 -19.64
CA MET A 297 12.77 5.76 -20.58
C MET A 297 11.35 6.28 -20.78
N SER A 298 10.79 7.07 -19.86
CA SER A 298 9.46 7.63 -20.07
C SER A 298 9.47 8.70 -21.17
N ASP A 299 8.74 8.40 -22.24
CA ASP A 299 8.48 9.31 -23.34
C ASP A 299 7.33 10.27 -23.02
N LEU A 300 7.34 11.41 -23.71
CA LEU A 300 6.22 12.34 -23.69
C LEU A 300 5.04 11.73 -24.45
N GLN A 301 3.93 11.50 -23.76
CA GLN A 301 2.70 10.97 -24.32
C GLN A 301 1.61 12.05 -24.34
N PRO A 302 0.61 11.97 -25.22
CA PRO A 302 -0.46 12.96 -25.25
C PRO A 302 -1.33 12.87 -23.99
N GLY A 303 -1.48 14.01 -23.30
CA GLY A 303 -2.40 14.22 -22.18
C GLY A 303 -3.34 15.39 -22.45
N ILE A 304 -4.51 15.41 -21.81
CA ILE A 304 -5.52 16.46 -21.97
C ILE A 304 -5.51 17.37 -20.75
N ILE A 305 -5.32 18.67 -20.95
CA ILE A 305 -5.38 19.68 -19.89
C ILE A 305 -6.85 19.97 -19.61
N LEU A 306 -7.34 19.60 -18.43
CA LEU A 306 -8.76 19.68 -18.09
C LEU A 306 -9.16 21.08 -17.63
N GLN A 307 -8.58 21.58 -16.54
CA GLN A 307 -8.99 22.85 -15.95
C GLN A 307 -7.85 23.47 -15.15
N ALA A 308 -7.93 24.79 -14.91
CA ALA A 308 -7.10 25.43 -13.89
C ALA A 308 -7.49 24.90 -12.50
N ASN A 309 -6.51 24.52 -11.70
CA ASN A 309 -6.71 24.10 -10.33
C ASN A 309 -6.92 25.35 -9.45
N THR A 310 -8.15 25.84 -9.42
CA THR A 310 -8.55 26.99 -8.59
C THR A 310 -8.72 26.62 -7.10
N GLY A 311 -8.43 25.36 -6.74
CA GLY A 311 -8.80 24.72 -5.48
C GLY A 311 -8.25 25.31 -4.16
N SER A 312 -7.41 26.34 -4.19
CA SER A 312 -7.01 27.10 -2.99
C SER A 312 -7.10 28.62 -3.12
N ALA A 313 -7.25 29.17 -4.33
CA ALA A 313 -7.23 30.63 -4.52
C ALA A 313 -8.53 31.30 -4.02
N GLY A 314 -9.68 30.62 -4.14
CA GLY A 314 -10.98 31.18 -3.74
C GLY A 314 -11.20 31.30 -2.22
N GLN A 315 -10.59 30.43 -1.41
CA GLN A 315 -10.69 30.51 0.07
C GLN A 315 -9.57 31.33 0.71
N ALA A 316 -8.38 31.38 0.10
CA ALA A 316 -7.28 32.24 0.55
C ALA A 316 -7.64 33.73 0.43
N ALA A 317 -8.49 34.10 -0.53
CA ALA A 317 -9.02 35.46 -0.66
C ALA A 317 -9.91 35.90 0.52
N HIS A 318 -10.54 34.95 1.23
CA HIS A 318 -11.48 35.27 2.33
C HIS A 318 -10.82 35.25 3.73
N LEU A 319 -9.58 34.74 3.84
CA LEU A 319 -8.84 34.58 5.11
C LEU A 319 -7.57 35.41 5.19
N GLY A 320 -7.40 36.42 4.33
CA GLY A 320 -6.28 37.37 4.42
C GLY A 320 -4.91 36.70 4.29
N ALA A 321 -4.82 35.61 3.51
CA ALA A 321 -3.58 34.88 3.33
C ALA A 321 -2.55 35.75 2.59
N ILE A 322 -1.35 35.78 3.15
CA ILE A 322 -0.16 36.55 2.80
C ILE A 322 0.09 36.50 1.28
N LYS A 323 0.28 37.67 0.66
CA LYS A 323 0.78 37.86 -0.72
C LYS A 323 2.09 37.08 -0.91
N GLY A 324 2.00 35.86 -1.43
CA GLY A 324 3.15 34.97 -1.61
C GLY A 324 2.81 33.73 -2.45
N GLN A 325 2.76 33.93 -3.77
CA GLN A 325 3.11 32.94 -4.80
C GLN A 325 2.73 31.45 -4.58
N THR A 326 1.45 31.11 -4.62
CA THR A 326 1.08 29.79 -5.14
C THR A 326 0.77 29.97 -6.62
N LYS A 327 1.69 29.53 -7.50
CA LYS A 327 1.43 29.53 -8.96
C LYS A 327 0.15 28.72 -9.21
N PRO A 328 -0.76 29.19 -10.08
CA PRO A 328 -1.98 28.43 -10.38
C PRO A 328 -1.57 27.11 -11.03
N GLY A 329 -1.77 26.01 -10.31
CA GLY A 329 -1.62 24.68 -10.90
C GLY A 329 -2.74 24.40 -11.89
N TYR A 330 -2.54 23.42 -12.75
CA TYR A 330 -3.51 22.89 -13.69
C TYR A 330 -3.79 21.43 -13.38
N MET A 331 -4.92 20.94 -13.86
CA MET A 331 -5.34 19.55 -13.74
C MET A 331 -5.36 18.94 -15.13
N ALA A 332 -4.69 17.81 -15.30
CA ALA A 332 -4.63 17.08 -16.56
C ALA A 332 -5.17 15.66 -16.42
N SER A 333 -5.70 15.12 -17.53
CA SER A 333 -6.02 13.70 -17.71
C SER A 333 -4.88 13.06 -18.49
N PHE A 334 -4.13 12.16 -17.86
CA PHE A 334 -2.96 11.50 -18.45
C PHE A 334 -2.98 10.01 -18.13
N GLY A 335 -2.89 9.12 -19.13
CA GLY A 335 -2.94 7.66 -18.91
C GLY A 335 -4.25 7.10 -18.33
N GLY A 336 -5.30 7.93 -18.20
CA GLY A 336 -6.50 7.61 -17.43
C GLY A 336 -6.42 7.97 -15.94
N LEU A 337 -5.36 8.68 -15.54
CA LEU A 337 -5.18 9.29 -14.22
C LEU A 337 -5.58 10.76 -14.24
N LYS A 338 -5.96 11.25 -13.06
CA LYS A 338 -6.07 12.68 -12.76
C LYS A 338 -4.72 13.16 -12.23
N ALA A 339 -3.99 13.91 -13.04
CA ALA A 339 -2.67 14.41 -12.70
C ALA A 339 -2.67 15.93 -12.45
N LYS A 340 -1.72 16.39 -11.63
CA LYS A 340 -1.42 17.80 -11.43
C LYS A 340 -0.36 18.23 -12.45
N LEU A 341 -0.59 19.35 -13.12
CA LEU A 341 0.33 19.97 -14.07
C LEU A 341 0.70 21.35 -13.53
N GLU A 342 1.96 21.68 -13.39
CA GLU A 342 2.36 22.96 -12.78
C GLU A 342 2.29 24.14 -13.74
N VAL A 343 2.82 23.94 -14.95
CA VAL A 343 2.99 24.99 -15.95
C VAL A 343 2.13 24.64 -17.16
N LEU A 344 1.38 25.62 -17.64
CA LEU A 344 0.66 25.49 -18.90
C LEU A 344 1.65 25.66 -20.06
N PRO A 345 1.78 24.68 -20.96
CA PRO A 345 2.66 24.82 -22.11
C PRO A 345 2.18 25.95 -23.04
N ALA A 346 3.13 26.65 -23.66
CA ALA A 346 2.84 27.78 -24.54
C ALA A 346 1.92 27.37 -25.69
N GLY A 347 0.89 28.19 -25.96
CA GLY A 347 -0.08 27.95 -27.04
C GLY A 347 -1.13 26.88 -26.75
N LYS A 348 -1.14 26.29 -25.55
CA LYS A 348 -2.19 25.36 -25.10
C LYS A 348 -3.18 26.06 -24.17
N GLN A 349 -4.40 25.52 -24.09
CA GLN A 349 -5.46 26.04 -23.23
C GLN A 349 -6.09 24.92 -22.39
N VAL A 350 -6.84 25.30 -21.36
CA VAL A 350 -7.64 24.34 -20.59
C VAL A 350 -8.89 23.94 -21.38
N LEU A 351 -9.28 22.67 -21.30
CA LEU A 351 -10.49 22.17 -21.96
C LEU A 351 -11.78 22.72 -21.32
N TYR A 352 -11.76 22.91 -20.01
CA TYR A 352 -12.86 23.39 -19.20
C TYR A 352 -12.49 24.70 -18.51
N ASP A 353 -13.19 25.77 -18.90
CA ASP A 353 -13.03 27.11 -18.34
C ASP A 353 -14.39 27.62 -17.83
N VAL A 354 -14.51 27.72 -16.51
CA VAL A 354 -15.76 28.13 -15.82
C VAL A 354 -16.17 29.55 -16.20
N ASN A 355 -15.22 30.39 -16.61
CA ASN A 355 -15.48 31.80 -16.90
C ASN A 355 -16.01 32.03 -18.32
N ARG A 356 -16.03 31.00 -19.18
CA ARG A 356 -16.54 31.10 -20.57
C ARG A 356 -18.04 30.79 -20.60
N ALA A 357 -18.78 31.49 -21.47
CA ALA A 357 -20.22 31.25 -21.70
C ALA A 357 -20.53 29.79 -22.12
N ASN A 358 -19.62 29.17 -22.88
CA ASN A 358 -19.64 27.74 -23.18
C ASN A 358 -18.39 27.12 -22.57
N PRO A 359 -18.50 26.42 -21.43
CA PRO A 359 -17.34 26.02 -20.64
C PRO A 359 -16.53 24.90 -21.28
N MET A 360 -17.09 24.16 -22.25
CA MET A 360 -16.39 23.09 -22.98
C MET A 360 -16.78 23.13 -24.46
N ARG A 361 -15.79 23.22 -25.35
CA ARG A 361 -16.00 23.16 -26.81
C ARG A 361 -15.18 22.01 -27.39
N ARG A 362 -15.76 21.26 -28.34
CA ARG A 362 -15.08 20.09 -28.93
C ARG A 362 -13.82 20.46 -29.72
N HIS A 363 -13.77 21.62 -30.36
CA HIS A 363 -12.57 22.10 -31.06
C HIS A 363 -11.44 22.48 -30.10
N ASP A 364 -11.74 22.73 -28.82
CA ASP A 364 -10.72 23.05 -27.83
C ASP A 364 -9.95 21.79 -27.38
N ILE A 365 -10.41 20.58 -27.73
CA ILE A 365 -9.76 19.32 -27.35
C ILE A 365 -8.32 19.29 -27.89
N ASP A 366 -8.09 19.64 -29.15
CA ASP A 366 -6.77 19.62 -29.76
C ASP A 366 -5.83 20.68 -29.15
N LEU A 367 -6.40 21.85 -28.82
CA LEU A 367 -5.69 22.94 -28.15
C LEU A 367 -5.41 22.65 -26.66
N SER A 368 -6.18 21.74 -26.05
CA SER A 368 -5.97 21.27 -24.68
C SER A 368 -5.08 20.03 -24.59
N THR A 369 -4.81 19.37 -25.72
CA THR A 369 -3.94 18.20 -25.75
C THR A 369 -2.48 18.65 -25.81
N ALA A 370 -1.67 18.20 -24.85
CA ALA A 370 -0.25 18.51 -24.78
C ALA A 370 0.57 17.24 -24.54
N PRO A 371 1.81 17.16 -25.06
CA PRO A 371 2.75 16.11 -24.70
C PRO A 371 3.13 16.26 -23.21
N MET A 372 2.91 15.21 -22.44
CA MET A 372 3.13 15.15 -21.00
C MET A 372 3.83 13.86 -20.63
N ARG A 373 4.52 13.87 -19.49
CA ARG A 373 5.00 12.66 -18.83
C ARG A 373 4.84 12.76 -17.32
N ILE A 374 4.80 11.62 -16.65
CA ILE A 374 4.75 11.59 -15.19
C ILE A 374 6.11 12.00 -14.63
N ILE A 375 6.09 12.82 -13.58
CA ILE A 375 7.29 13.11 -12.80
C ILE A 375 7.65 11.84 -11.99
N PRO A 376 8.84 11.25 -12.17
CA PRO A 376 9.25 10.06 -11.45
C PRO A 376 9.08 10.21 -9.93
N GLY A 377 8.48 9.19 -9.28
CA GLY A 377 8.22 9.22 -7.84
C GLY A 377 7.03 10.08 -7.40
N SER A 378 6.35 10.80 -8.29
CA SER A 378 5.17 11.62 -7.93
C SER A 378 3.86 10.82 -7.82
N VAL A 379 3.86 9.55 -8.23
CA VAL A 379 2.66 8.71 -8.22
C VAL A 379 2.42 8.18 -6.81
N ILE A 380 1.36 8.69 -6.19
CA ILE A 380 0.94 8.33 -4.83
C ILE A 380 -0.44 7.68 -4.91
N VAL A 381 -0.58 6.48 -4.34
CA VAL A 381 -1.89 5.82 -4.18
C VAL A 381 -2.37 6.09 -2.76
N ASP A 382 -3.43 6.88 -2.67
CA ASP A 382 -4.11 7.17 -1.41
C ASP A 382 -4.95 5.96 -0.97
N THR A 383 -5.64 5.33 -1.92
CA THR A 383 -6.55 4.22 -1.68
C THR A 383 -6.31 3.14 -2.72
N PRO A 384 -5.85 1.94 -2.32
CA PRO A 384 -5.57 0.83 -3.23
C PRO A 384 -6.86 0.22 -3.80
N PRO A 385 -6.77 -0.59 -4.86
CA PRO A 385 -7.94 -1.27 -5.42
C PRO A 385 -8.51 -2.28 -4.43
N GLN A 386 -9.83 -2.24 -4.24
CA GLN A 386 -10.53 -3.28 -3.51
C GLN A 386 -10.85 -4.44 -4.45
N THR A 387 -9.93 -5.38 -4.58
CA THR A 387 -10.04 -6.57 -5.44
C THR A 387 -10.76 -7.74 -4.76
N VAL A 388 -10.66 -7.82 -3.43
CA VAL A 388 -11.24 -8.90 -2.61
C VAL A 388 -12.32 -8.35 -1.68
N GLY A 389 -13.40 -9.11 -1.49
CA GLY A 389 -14.44 -8.86 -0.50
C GLY A 389 -15.84 -9.14 -1.04
N ARG A 390 -16.87 -8.78 -0.25
CA ARG A 390 -18.27 -8.98 -0.67
C ARG A 390 -18.66 -8.11 -1.87
N ASN A 391 -18.11 -6.90 -1.93
CA ASN A 391 -18.38 -5.92 -2.98
C ASN A 391 -17.06 -5.40 -3.57
N PRO A 392 -16.33 -6.22 -4.36
CA PRO A 392 -15.05 -5.81 -4.89
C PRO A 392 -15.23 -4.70 -5.95
N ALA A 393 -14.79 -3.49 -5.62
CA ALA A 393 -14.89 -2.34 -6.50
C ALA A 393 -13.91 -2.42 -7.70
N GLY A 394 -12.85 -3.21 -7.56
CA GLY A 394 -11.71 -3.22 -8.49
C GLY A 394 -11.08 -1.83 -8.56
N ILE A 395 -10.80 -1.36 -9.79
CA ILE A 395 -10.12 -0.08 -10.03
C ILE A 395 -11.01 1.15 -9.73
N LYS A 396 -12.34 0.99 -9.70
CA LYS A 396 -13.25 2.13 -9.49
C LYS A 396 -13.12 2.80 -8.12
N GLY A 397 -12.62 2.08 -7.12
CA GLY A 397 -12.39 2.60 -5.77
C GLY A 397 -10.98 3.16 -5.56
N VAL A 398 -10.10 3.06 -6.56
CA VAL A 398 -8.71 3.48 -6.44
C VAL A 398 -8.62 4.99 -6.48
N ARG A 399 -7.83 5.54 -5.56
CA ARG A 399 -7.48 6.96 -5.57
C ARG A 399 -5.98 7.08 -5.76
N ILE A 400 -5.60 7.57 -6.94
CA ILE A 400 -4.21 7.84 -7.31
C ILE A 400 -4.08 9.32 -7.59
N SER A 401 -3.05 9.93 -7.02
CA SER A 401 -2.58 11.26 -7.40
C SER A 401 -1.23 11.13 -8.08
N ALA A 402 -1.04 11.85 -9.17
CA ALA A 402 0.23 11.93 -9.87
C ALA A 402 0.51 13.39 -10.25
N SER A 403 1.78 13.72 -10.49
CA SER A 403 2.18 14.99 -11.09
C SER A 403 2.77 14.71 -12.47
N VAL A 404 2.47 15.60 -13.42
CA VAL A 404 2.96 15.52 -14.79
C VAL A 404 3.68 16.81 -15.17
N THR A 405 4.65 16.67 -16.05
CA THR A 405 5.39 17.78 -16.66
C THR A 405 5.29 17.70 -18.19
N THR A 406 5.34 18.85 -18.84
CA THR A 406 5.40 18.99 -20.30
C THR A 406 6.82 19.30 -20.79
N ASP A 407 7.76 19.49 -19.87
CA ASP A 407 9.10 19.97 -20.21
C ASP A 407 9.95 18.84 -20.82
N SER A 408 10.49 19.09 -22.01
CA SER A 408 11.44 18.21 -22.69
C SER A 408 12.85 18.33 -22.13
N ALA A 409 13.20 19.43 -21.45
CA ALA A 409 14.52 19.64 -20.83
C ALA A 409 14.84 18.57 -19.78
N TYR A 410 13.78 17.95 -19.26
CA TYR A 410 13.79 16.86 -18.31
C TYR A 410 14.44 15.56 -18.88
N LYS A 411 14.84 15.51 -20.16
CA LYS A 411 15.66 14.41 -20.74
C LYS A 411 17.16 14.74 -20.86
N ALA A 412 17.59 15.98 -20.56
CA ALA A 412 18.98 16.40 -20.76
C ALA A 412 19.97 15.76 -19.77
N LEU A 413 19.51 14.86 -18.91
CA LEU A 413 20.36 14.19 -17.95
C LEU A 413 21.27 13.16 -18.63
N THR A 414 22.57 13.38 -18.54
CA THR A 414 23.57 12.37 -18.89
C THR A 414 23.63 11.32 -17.78
N ASN A 415 23.22 10.10 -18.09
CA ASN A 415 23.40 8.97 -17.18
C ASN A 415 24.83 8.42 -17.30
N PHE A 416 25.59 8.47 -16.21
CA PHE A 416 26.95 7.94 -16.14
C PHE A 416 27.02 6.46 -15.74
N HIS A 417 25.89 5.88 -15.30
CA HIS A 417 25.83 4.50 -14.84
C HIS A 417 25.35 3.55 -15.94
N TRP A 418 25.94 2.37 -15.98
CA TRP A 418 25.59 1.34 -16.95
C TRP A 418 24.20 0.79 -16.62
N PRO A 419 23.27 0.66 -17.59
CA PRO A 419 21.94 0.11 -17.32
C PRO A 419 22.03 -1.25 -16.62
N GLY A 420 21.33 -1.39 -15.49
CA GLY A 420 21.33 -2.61 -14.69
C GLY A 420 22.50 -2.76 -13.71
N SER A 421 23.47 -1.83 -13.67
CA SER A 421 24.46 -1.80 -12.59
C SER A 421 23.80 -1.44 -11.25
N ASP A 422 24.42 -1.84 -10.14
CA ASP A 422 23.90 -1.50 -8.80
C ASP A 422 23.83 0.03 -8.62
N ASP A 423 24.85 0.76 -9.10
CA ASP A 423 24.84 2.22 -9.10
C ASP A 423 23.68 2.80 -9.91
N TYR A 424 23.31 2.20 -11.05
CA TYR A 424 22.15 2.63 -11.85
C TYR A 424 20.83 2.38 -11.12
N MET A 425 20.74 1.27 -10.39
CA MET A 425 19.55 0.93 -9.62
C MET A 425 19.37 1.83 -8.39
N CYS A 426 20.48 2.30 -7.81
CA CYS A 426 20.49 3.21 -6.67
C CYS A 426 20.46 4.69 -7.04
N ALA A 427 20.82 5.02 -8.28
CA ALA A 427 20.86 6.40 -8.71
C ALA A 427 19.45 7.00 -8.74
N ASP A 428 19.28 8.08 -8.00
CA ASP A 428 18.17 8.99 -8.19
C ASP A 428 18.49 9.93 -9.36
N PRO A 429 17.48 10.34 -10.16
CA PRO A 429 17.68 11.48 -11.06
C PRO A 429 18.12 12.68 -10.19
N PRO A 430 19.11 13.49 -10.62
CA PRO A 430 19.55 14.61 -9.82
C PRO A 430 18.34 15.46 -9.50
N GLU A 431 18.23 15.76 -8.21
CA GLU A 431 17.13 16.51 -7.66
C GLU A 431 17.01 17.80 -8.46
N LEU A 432 15.89 17.96 -9.17
CA LEU A 432 15.52 19.27 -9.68
C LEU A 432 15.41 20.17 -8.46
N ASP A 433 16.03 21.36 -8.57
CA ASP A 433 16.15 22.41 -7.56
C ASP A 433 15.23 22.20 -6.36
N GLU A 434 15.75 22.28 -5.13
CA GLU A 434 15.05 22.11 -3.82
C GLU A 434 13.62 22.70 -3.75
N LYS A 435 13.29 23.67 -4.60
CA LYS A 435 11.94 24.22 -4.85
C LYS A 435 10.92 23.19 -5.35
N GLU A 436 11.27 22.26 -6.25
CA GLU A 436 10.36 21.20 -6.73
C GLU A 436 10.16 20.11 -5.66
N GLN A 437 11.19 19.84 -4.85
CA GLN A 437 11.06 18.96 -3.69
C GLN A 437 10.15 19.53 -2.60
N ALA A 438 10.21 20.84 -2.36
CA ALA A 438 9.29 21.52 -1.44
C ALA A 438 7.82 21.38 -1.88
N LEU A 439 7.55 21.23 -3.19
CA LEU A 439 6.22 20.94 -3.74
C LEU A 439 5.79 19.48 -3.53
N MET A 440 6.71 18.52 -3.64
CA MET A 440 6.47 17.12 -3.25
C MET A 440 6.24 16.96 -1.74
N GLN A 441 6.81 17.85 -0.93
CA GLN A 441 6.74 17.86 0.52
C GLN A 441 5.60 18.72 1.09
N SER A 442 4.94 19.54 0.26
CA SER A 442 3.76 20.26 0.71
C SER A 442 2.74 19.25 1.22
N PRO A 443 2.28 19.34 2.49
CA PRO A 443 1.19 18.50 2.94
C PRO A 443 0.07 18.80 1.96
N VAL A 444 -0.31 17.80 1.15
CA VAL A 444 -1.60 17.88 0.50
C VAL A 444 -2.55 18.03 1.68
N GLU A 445 -3.08 19.24 1.88
CA GLU A 445 -4.26 19.45 2.71
C GLU A 445 -5.39 18.73 1.97
N LEU A 446 -5.33 17.40 2.03
CA LEU A 446 -6.45 16.51 1.87
C LEU A 446 -7.33 16.84 3.06
N ARG A 447 -8.08 17.95 2.95
CA ARG A 447 -9.44 17.98 3.45
C ARG A 447 -10.14 16.84 2.75
N SER A 448 -9.98 15.67 3.36
CA SER A 448 -10.85 14.54 3.16
C SER A 448 -12.26 15.10 3.41
N GLU A 449 -12.97 15.39 2.33
CA GLU A 449 -14.41 15.20 2.33
C GLU A 449 -14.61 13.71 2.64
N ARG A 450 -14.50 13.37 3.92
CA ARG A 450 -14.87 12.09 4.47
C ARG A 450 -16.36 11.96 4.22
N ARG A 451 -16.71 11.36 3.10
CA ARG A 451 -17.94 10.59 2.93
C ARG A 451 -17.74 9.14 3.38
N VAL A 452 -16.88 8.91 4.37
CA VAL A 452 -17.07 7.81 5.31
C VAL A 452 -17.97 8.37 6.39
N PRO A 453 -19.07 7.72 6.80
CA PRO A 453 -19.93 8.23 7.86
C PRO A 453 -19.07 8.52 9.11
N LYS A 454 -18.81 9.81 9.37
CA LYS A 454 -17.93 10.28 10.47
C LYS A 454 -18.36 9.69 11.81
N ALA A 455 -19.65 9.40 11.96
CA ALA A 455 -20.23 8.72 13.11
C ALA A 455 -19.58 7.36 13.39
N VAL A 456 -19.37 6.51 12.37
CA VAL A 456 -18.85 5.15 12.55
C VAL A 456 -17.36 5.18 12.95
N THR A 457 -16.56 6.03 12.31
CA THR A 457 -15.12 6.13 12.63
C THR A 457 -14.84 6.77 13.99
N LYS A 458 -15.65 7.76 14.41
CA LYS A 458 -15.55 8.35 15.75
C LYS A 458 -16.04 7.39 16.82
N ALA A 459 -17.15 6.68 16.57
CA ALA A 459 -17.68 5.68 17.49
C ALA A 459 -16.73 4.49 17.67
N HIS A 460 -16.15 3.94 16.60
CA HIS A 460 -15.17 2.86 16.72
C HIS A 460 -13.91 3.32 17.47
N LYS A 461 -13.35 4.50 17.15
CA LYS A 461 -12.19 5.03 17.91
C LYS A 461 -12.53 5.26 19.38
N ALA A 462 -13.70 5.82 19.68
CA ALA A 462 -14.15 6.01 21.07
C ALA A 462 -14.37 4.67 21.77
N ALA A 463 -14.94 3.67 21.10
CA ALA A 463 -15.16 2.33 21.66
C ALA A 463 -13.85 1.55 21.89
N VAL A 464 -12.85 1.70 21.01
CA VAL A 464 -11.48 1.20 21.26
C VAL A 464 -10.92 1.88 22.49
N LEU A 465 -10.92 3.22 22.54
CA LEU A 465 -10.40 3.98 23.67
C LEU A 465 -11.12 3.67 24.98
N ASP A 466 -12.45 3.50 24.95
CA ASP A 466 -13.24 3.15 26.13
C ASP A 466 -13.03 1.70 26.55
N SER A 467 -12.80 0.78 25.60
CA SER A 467 -12.41 -0.60 25.93
C SER A 467 -10.98 -0.65 26.50
N LEU A 468 -10.06 0.17 26.01
CA LEU A 468 -8.72 0.35 26.59
C LEU A 468 -8.78 1.01 27.97
N LYS A 469 -9.68 2.00 28.19
CA LYS A 469 -9.96 2.55 29.52
C LYS A 469 -10.47 1.46 30.46
N PHE A 470 -11.41 0.63 30.00
CA PHE A 470 -11.93 -0.49 30.79
C PHE A 470 -10.86 -1.51 31.16
N LEU A 471 -9.89 -1.76 30.27
CA LEU A 471 -8.72 -2.61 30.55
C LEU A 471 -7.83 -2.04 31.68
N SER A 472 -7.84 -0.73 31.91
CA SER A 472 -7.00 -0.08 32.93
C SER A 472 -7.66 0.09 34.31
N THR A 473 -8.99 0.07 34.41
CA THR A 473 -9.68 0.24 35.69
C THR A 473 -9.83 -1.09 36.43
N SER A 474 -8.94 -1.37 37.38
CA SER A 474 -9.01 -2.48 38.34
C SER A 474 -10.00 -2.18 39.47
N ARG A 475 -11.29 -2.10 39.15
CA ARG A 475 -12.32 -2.27 40.20
C ARG A 475 -12.96 -3.63 39.98
N SER A 476 -12.56 -4.59 40.81
CA SER A 476 -13.39 -5.77 41.05
C SER A 476 -14.77 -5.23 41.47
N ARG A 477 -15.79 -5.50 40.65
CA ARG A 477 -17.15 -5.36 41.16
C ARG A 477 -17.31 -6.48 42.20
N PRO A 478 -17.64 -6.17 43.45
CA PRO A 478 -17.99 -7.21 44.40
C PRO A 478 -19.18 -8.00 43.82
N ALA A 479 -19.10 -9.33 43.91
CA ALA A 479 -20.17 -10.21 43.48
C ALA A 479 -21.50 -9.76 44.13
N PRO A 480 -22.62 -9.80 43.40
CA PRO A 480 -23.91 -9.51 44.00
C PRO A 480 -24.14 -10.52 45.13
N LYS A 481 -24.30 -10.02 46.36
CA LYS A 481 -24.71 -10.85 47.49
C LYS A 481 -26.09 -11.42 47.14
N LEU A 482 -26.14 -12.73 46.90
CA LEU A 482 -27.39 -13.49 46.85
C LEU A 482 -28.10 -13.27 48.19
N ARG A 483 -29.24 -12.59 48.12
CA ARG A 483 -30.16 -12.43 49.24
C ARG A 483 -30.87 -13.77 49.37
N VAL A 484 -30.49 -14.54 50.39
CA VAL A 484 -31.28 -15.68 50.85
C VAL A 484 -32.49 -15.06 51.55
N GLU A 485 -33.65 -15.15 50.92
CA GLU A 485 -34.92 -14.96 51.62
C GLU A 485 -35.24 -16.31 52.28
N GLU A 486 -35.20 -16.32 53.61
CA GLU A 486 -35.88 -17.31 54.44
C GLU A 486 -37.33 -16.85 54.56
N GLU A 487 -38.25 -17.60 53.96
CA GLU A 487 -39.59 -17.94 54.47
C GLU A 487 -40.10 -19.21 53.80
#